data_AF-A0A812K2B2-F1
#
_entry.id   AF-A0A812K2B2-F1
#
_cell.length_a   1.000
_cell.length_b   1.000
_cell.length_c   1.000
_cell.angle_alpha   90.00
_cell.angle_beta   90.00
_cell.angle_gamma   90.00
#
_symmetry.space_group_name_H-M   'P 1'
#
loop_
_entity.id
_entity.type
_entity.pdbx_description
1 polymer ?
#
loop_
_entity_poly.entity_id
_entity_poly.type
_entity_poly.pdbx_seq_one_letter_code
_entity_poly.pdbx_strand_id
1 'polypeptide(L)'
;YSACSGVPVLETAVEYLVNSRYNRPFAPDLVVLSPVPEQMKGQELALKRVSPEEDHFALLQATARDLKKNAFVEEWATVWRSVPCTFLVQLKDNGEHFWLALKRREKIGADFETMYPSLVQRIYQLGVFWIQASTREKRKLNELELHEAFSKNLVVSSGERVTEKFVKVGMQIFKNILSVTALKELLIAGDETFGKKSPLDYLYKLQSFVQCSHNDADKIEWCLLAMFDLLLNNKVKPGELTQDNLAGKKGGKG
;
A
#
# COMPACT_ATOMS: atom_id res chain seq x y z
N TYR A 1 -13.48 3.80 9.52
CA TYR A 1 -12.89 4.11 8.20
C TYR A 1 -11.41 4.44 8.37
N SER A 2 -10.55 4.05 7.41
CA SER A 2 -9.11 4.37 7.45
C SER A 2 -8.79 5.64 6.67
N ALA A 3 -7.79 6.39 7.14
CA ALA A 3 -7.25 7.58 6.49
C ALA A 3 -6.66 7.30 5.09
N CYS A 4 -6.21 6.07 4.85
CA CYS A 4 -5.70 5.61 3.55
C CYS A 4 -6.64 4.58 2.90
N SER A 5 -7.95 4.74 3.06
CA SER A 5 -8.95 3.88 2.44
C SER A 5 -8.69 3.73 0.94
N GLY A 6 -8.66 2.49 0.43
CA GLY A 6 -8.44 2.19 -0.98
C GLY A 6 -7.00 1.80 -1.35
N VAL A 7 -6.05 1.89 -0.41
CA VAL A 7 -4.75 1.23 -0.56
C VAL A 7 -4.92 -0.24 -0.15
N PRO A 8 -4.60 -1.21 -1.02
CA PRO A 8 -4.77 -2.63 -0.69
C PRO A 8 -3.89 -3.02 0.50
N VAL A 9 -4.39 -3.92 1.33
CA VAL A 9 -3.67 -4.54 2.46
C VAL A 9 -3.13 -5.87 1.97
N LEU A 10 -1.83 -6.11 2.16
CA LEU A 10 -1.23 -7.37 1.76
C LEU A 10 -1.42 -8.43 2.85
N GLU A 11 -2.01 -9.56 2.52
CA GLU A 11 -2.21 -10.72 3.39
C GLU A 11 -0.87 -11.25 3.89
N THR A 12 0.15 -11.34 3.05
CA THR A 12 1.51 -11.73 3.47
C THR A 12 2.09 -10.83 4.55
N ALA A 13 1.82 -9.52 4.50
CA ALA A 13 2.24 -8.56 5.53
C ALA A 13 1.46 -8.79 6.84
N VAL A 14 0.15 -9.06 6.73
CA VAL A 14 -0.69 -9.41 7.88
C VAL A 14 -0.22 -10.70 8.54
N GLU A 15 -0.02 -11.77 7.76
CA GLU A 15 0.49 -13.06 8.24
C GLU A 15 1.84 -12.91 8.93
N TYR A 16 2.73 -12.09 8.37
CA TYR A 16 4.01 -11.82 8.99
C TYR A 16 3.82 -11.20 10.39
N LEU A 17 2.95 -10.20 10.54
CA LEU A 17 2.65 -9.60 11.85
C LEU A 17 1.99 -10.60 12.82
N VAL A 18 1.07 -11.43 12.32
CA VAL A 18 0.42 -12.51 13.11
C VAL A 18 1.47 -13.44 13.71
N ASN A 19 2.49 -13.81 12.94
CA ASN A 19 3.50 -14.78 13.35
C ASN A 19 4.70 -14.16 14.07
N SER A 20 4.92 -12.85 13.92
CA SER A 20 5.99 -12.12 14.61
C SER A 20 5.45 -11.37 15.83
N ARG A 21 4.86 -10.19 15.61
CA ARG A 21 4.40 -9.26 16.65
C ARG A 21 3.28 -9.82 17.51
N TYR A 22 2.32 -10.52 16.89
CA TYR A 22 1.14 -11.09 17.56
C TYR A 22 1.27 -12.62 17.71
N ASN A 23 2.50 -13.13 17.84
CA ASN A 23 2.72 -14.54 18.19
C ASN A 23 2.18 -14.91 19.58
N ARG A 24 1.86 -13.89 20.39
CA ARG A 24 1.17 -13.92 21.66
C ARG A 24 0.25 -12.68 21.77
N PRO A 25 -0.70 -12.66 22.73
CA PRO A 25 -1.49 -11.48 23.04
C PRO A 25 -0.65 -10.22 23.19
N PHE A 26 -0.90 -9.24 22.31
CA PHE A 26 -0.19 -7.98 22.27
C PHE A 26 -1.15 -6.85 21.92
N ALA A 27 -1.10 -5.75 22.67
CA ALA A 27 -1.96 -4.59 22.42
C ALA A 27 -1.32 -3.64 21.39
N PRO A 28 -1.96 -3.39 20.22
CA PRO A 28 -1.45 -2.41 19.27
C PRO A 28 -1.58 -0.98 19.80
N ASP A 29 -0.77 -0.07 19.25
CA ASP A 29 -1.00 1.38 19.36
C ASP A 29 -2.07 1.79 18.33
N LEU A 30 -3.34 1.85 18.77
CA LEU A 30 -4.42 2.32 17.91
C LEU A 30 -4.48 3.83 17.93
N VAL A 31 -4.35 4.43 16.75
CA VAL A 31 -4.39 5.88 16.62
C VAL A 31 -5.56 6.27 15.76
N VAL A 32 -6.43 7.08 16.36
CA VAL A 32 -7.72 7.46 15.81
C VAL A 32 -7.80 8.97 15.78
N LEU A 33 -8.30 9.51 14.68
CA LEU A 33 -8.66 10.90 14.57
C LEU A 33 -10.04 11.10 15.17
N SER A 34 -10.10 12.04 16.08
CA SER A 34 -11.32 12.49 16.71
C SER A 34 -11.69 13.86 16.15
N PRO A 35 -12.97 14.10 15.81
CA PRO A 35 -13.47 15.47 15.78
C PRO A 35 -13.26 16.13 17.15
N VAL A 36 -13.26 17.46 17.17
CA VAL A 36 -13.11 18.25 18.40
C VAL A 36 -14.19 17.82 19.41
N PRO A 37 -13.91 17.68 20.72
CA PRO A 37 -14.86 17.16 21.69
C PRO A 37 -16.27 17.77 21.63
N GLU A 38 -16.39 19.06 21.33
CA GLU A 38 -17.67 19.76 21.18
C GLU A 38 -18.52 19.26 20.00
N GLN A 39 -17.89 18.63 19.00
CA GLN A 39 -18.52 18.08 17.79
C GLN A 39 -18.78 16.58 17.86
N MET A 40 -18.32 15.88 18.91
CA MET A 40 -18.43 14.42 19.02
C MET A 40 -19.86 13.94 19.28
N LYS A 41 -20.74 14.79 19.82
CA LYS A 41 -22.11 14.39 20.17
C LYS A 41 -22.92 14.07 18.90
N GLY A 42 -23.20 12.79 18.68
CA GLY A 42 -23.94 12.30 17.50
C GLY A 42 -23.08 12.07 16.24
N GLN A 43 -21.75 12.18 16.35
CA GLN A 43 -20.82 11.93 15.23
C GLN A 43 -19.86 10.75 15.50
N GLU A 44 -20.31 9.73 16.23
CA GLU A 44 -19.49 8.56 16.59
C GLU A 44 -18.91 7.85 15.35
N LEU A 45 -19.58 7.94 14.20
CA LEU A 45 -19.12 7.42 12.90
C LEU A 45 -18.03 8.26 12.22
N ALA A 46 -17.67 9.41 12.77
CA ALA A 46 -16.63 10.30 12.23
C ALA A 46 -15.20 9.88 12.62
N LEU A 47 -15.05 8.90 13.52
CA LEU A 47 -13.74 8.40 13.90
C LEU A 47 -13.02 7.74 12.71
N LYS A 48 -11.84 8.28 12.38
CA LYS A 48 -11.00 7.77 11.30
C LYS A 48 -9.73 7.16 11.88
N ARG A 49 -9.46 5.90 11.56
CA ARG A 49 -8.22 5.23 11.95
C ARG A 49 -7.06 5.78 11.12
N VAL A 50 -5.96 6.07 11.79
CA VAL A 50 -4.68 6.49 11.19
C VAL A 50 -3.60 5.43 11.35
N SER A 51 -3.74 4.54 12.35
CA SER A 51 -2.86 3.38 12.43
C SER A 51 -2.98 2.49 11.18
N PRO A 52 -1.88 1.86 10.73
CA PRO A 52 -1.88 0.97 9.57
C PRO A 52 -2.92 -0.15 9.71
N GLU A 53 -3.55 -0.50 8.59
CA GLU A 53 -4.64 -1.47 8.60
C GLU A 53 -4.14 -2.88 8.89
N GLU A 54 -2.93 -3.18 8.43
CA GLU A 54 -2.28 -4.47 8.58
C GLU A 54 -2.21 -4.90 10.05
N ASP A 55 -1.88 -3.98 10.96
CA ASP A 55 -1.80 -4.22 12.41
C ASP A 55 -3.13 -4.69 12.98
N HIS A 56 -4.24 -4.12 12.52
CA HIS A 56 -5.57 -4.48 12.99
C HIS A 56 -6.04 -5.83 12.45
N PHE A 57 -5.80 -6.08 11.15
CA PHE A 57 -6.08 -7.39 10.57
C PHE A 57 -5.24 -8.48 11.23
N ALA A 58 -3.98 -8.20 11.55
CA ALA A 58 -3.11 -9.12 12.24
C ALA A 58 -3.58 -9.42 13.67
N LEU A 59 -4.01 -8.40 14.42
CA LEU A 59 -4.61 -8.58 15.75
C LEU A 59 -5.83 -9.53 15.68
N LEU A 60 -6.74 -9.29 14.74
CA LEU A 60 -7.95 -10.10 14.55
C LEU A 60 -7.61 -11.55 14.19
N GLN A 61 -6.72 -11.76 13.22
CA GLN A 61 -6.31 -13.09 12.78
C GLN A 61 -5.55 -13.86 13.87
N ALA A 62 -4.65 -13.19 14.61
CA ALA A 62 -3.93 -13.80 15.73
C ALA A 62 -4.87 -14.22 16.87
N THR A 63 -5.83 -13.34 17.22
CA THR A 63 -6.89 -13.68 18.19
C THR A 63 -7.66 -14.92 17.72
N ALA A 64 -8.12 -14.93 16.47
CA ALA A 64 -8.88 -16.05 15.93
C ALA A 64 -8.07 -17.36 15.89
N ARG A 65 -6.77 -17.30 15.55
CA ARG A 65 -5.84 -18.43 15.55
C ARG A 65 -5.74 -19.07 16.93
N ASP A 66 -5.61 -18.27 17.98
CA ASP A 66 -5.38 -18.76 19.34
C ASP A 66 -6.68 -19.24 20.00
N LEU A 67 -7.79 -18.53 19.78
CA LEU A 67 -9.12 -18.95 20.27
C LEU A 67 -9.56 -20.29 19.68
N LYS A 68 -9.27 -20.58 18.41
CA LYS A 68 -9.51 -21.90 17.79
C LYS A 68 -8.80 -23.05 18.52
N LYS A 69 -7.72 -22.75 19.24
CA LYS A 69 -6.93 -23.71 20.03
C LYS A 69 -7.24 -23.64 21.53
N ASN A 70 -8.22 -22.84 21.94
CA ASN A 70 -8.48 -22.48 23.35
C ASN A 70 -7.22 -21.94 24.07
N ALA A 71 -6.35 -21.26 23.34
CA ALA A 71 -5.13 -20.66 23.87
C ALA A 71 -5.35 -19.18 24.16
N PHE A 72 -4.75 -18.71 25.26
CA PHE A 72 -4.66 -17.32 25.67
C PHE A 72 -5.98 -16.51 25.71
N VAL A 73 -7.10 -17.17 26.04
CA VAL A 73 -8.44 -16.56 25.95
C VAL A 73 -8.56 -15.31 26.83
N GLU A 74 -8.13 -15.41 28.09
CA GLU A 74 -8.22 -14.30 29.06
C GLU A 74 -7.23 -13.17 28.75
N GLU A 75 -6.03 -13.50 28.27
CA GLU A 75 -5.08 -12.46 27.86
C GLU A 75 -5.56 -11.71 26.62
N TRP A 76 -6.13 -12.40 25.62
CA TRP A 76 -6.75 -11.74 24.47
C TRP A 76 -7.94 -10.87 24.90
N ALA A 77 -8.82 -11.37 25.77
CA ALA A 77 -9.93 -10.58 26.32
C ALA A 77 -9.42 -9.35 27.07
N THR A 78 -8.29 -9.45 27.76
CA THR A 78 -7.64 -8.30 28.41
C THR A 78 -7.13 -7.32 27.36
N VAL A 79 -6.35 -7.79 26.37
CA VAL A 79 -5.85 -6.96 25.28
C VAL A 79 -6.98 -6.17 24.63
N TRP A 80 -8.05 -6.83 24.17
CA TRP A 80 -9.19 -6.17 23.51
C TRP A 80 -9.88 -5.11 24.39
N ARG A 81 -9.94 -5.32 25.71
CA ARG A 81 -10.54 -4.37 26.66
C ARG A 81 -9.58 -3.24 27.06
N SER A 82 -8.27 -3.43 26.89
CA SER A 82 -7.23 -2.51 27.34
C SER A 82 -6.39 -1.92 26.22
N VAL A 83 -6.78 -2.07 24.94
CA VAL A 83 -6.02 -1.51 23.82
C VAL A 83 -5.95 0.01 23.98
N PRO A 84 -4.74 0.59 24.12
CA PRO A 84 -4.62 2.04 24.20
C PRO A 84 -5.05 2.67 22.88
N CYS A 85 -6.01 3.58 22.96
CA CYS A 85 -6.45 4.40 21.83
C CYS A 85 -5.91 5.82 22.01
N THR A 86 -4.98 6.22 21.13
CA THR A 86 -4.51 7.60 21.05
C THR A 86 -5.47 8.40 20.16
N PHE A 87 -6.19 9.35 20.76
CA PHE A 87 -7.05 10.27 20.04
C PHE A 87 -6.28 11.52 19.62
N LEU A 88 -6.19 11.73 18.32
CA LEU A 88 -5.63 12.96 17.76
C LEU A 88 -6.76 13.95 17.51
N VAL A 89 -6.78 15.00 18.32
CA VAL A 89 -7.74 16.11 18.25
C VAL A 89 -7.06 17.26 17.48
N GLN A 90 -7.80 17.91 16.58
CA GLN A 90 -7.37 19.07 15.78
C GLN A 90 -6.19 18.80 14.83
N LEU A 91 -6.50 18.29 13.63
CA LEU A 91 -5.66 18.55 12.47
C LEU A 91 -6.06 19.89 11.85
N LYS A 92 -5.07 20.73 11.50
CA LYS A 92 -5.33 22.07 10.94
C LYS A 92 -5.89 21.97 9.52
N ASP A 93 -5.53 20.90 8.82
CA ASP A 93 -5.97 20.62 7.46
C ASP A 93 -6.51 19.19 7.36
N ASN A 94 -7.64 19.06 6.66
CA ASN A 94 -8.21 17.78 6.25
C ASN A 94 -7.24 16.94 5.40
N GLY A 95 -6.12 17.47 4.90
CA GLY A 95 -5.07 16.66 4.27
C GLY A 95 -4.10 15.96 5.22
N GLU A 96 -3.96 16.43 6.45
CA GLU A 96 -2.89 15.97 7.37
C GLU A 96 -3.07 14.50 7.80
N HIS A 97 -4.30 14.00 7.83
CA HIS A 97 -4.57 12.63 8.26
C HIS A 97 -4.02 11.59 7.31
N PHE A 98 -4.12 11.85 6.01
CA PHE A 98 -3.56 10.98 4.98
C PHE A 98 -2.05 10.85 5.17
N TRP A 99 -1.37 11.98 5.34
CA TRP A 99 0.08 12.01 5.54
C TRP A 99 0.51 11.33 6.84
N LEU A 100 -0.25 11.53 7.92
CA LEU A 100 0.05 10.90 9.19
C LEU A 100 -0.07 9.36 9.10
N ALA A 101 -1.08 8.86 8.39
CA ALA A 101 -1.24 7.43 8.16
C ALA A 101 -0.09 6.87 7.31
N LEU A 102 0.33 7.58 6.25
CA LEU A 102 1.48 7.17 5.46
C LEU A 102 2.78 7.14 6.28
N LYS A 103 3.05 8.19 7.07
CA LYS A 103 4.24 8.24 7.95
C LYS A 103 4.26 7.10 8.96
N ARG A 104 3.09 6.74 9.51
CA ARG A 104 2.99 5.59 10.40
C ARG A 104 3.25 4.27 9.69
N ARG A 105 2.74 4.10 8.46
CA ARG A 105 3.04 2.90 7.66
C ARG A 105 4.52 2.81 7.30
N GLU A 106 5.18 3.92 6.94
CA GLU A 106 6.64 3.97 6.74
C GLU A 106 7.42 3.56 8.00
N LYS A 107 6.97 4.05 9.18
CA LYS A 107 7.61 3.72 10.45
C LYS A 107 7.51 2.22 10.76
N ILE A 108 6.34 1.61 10.55
CA ILE A 108 6.20 0.16 10.72
C ILE A 108 7.10 -0.61 9.74
N GLY A 109 7.25 -0.12 8.50
CA GLY A 109 8.21 -0.70 7.55
C GLY A 109 9.65 -0.69 8.05
N ALA A 110 10.06 0.34 8.79
CA ALA A 110 11.39 0.42 9.38
C ALA A 110 11.60 -0.62 10.50
N ASP A 111 10.56 -0.90 11.28
CA ASP A 111 10.60 -1.93 12.34
C ASP A 111 10.46 -3.35 11.75
N PHE A 112 9.70 -3.49 10.67
CA PHE A 112 9.39 -4.76 10.02
C PHE A 112 9.54 -4.61 8.51
N GLU A 113 10.67 -5.05 7.98
CA GLU A 113 11.03 -4.82 6.58
C GLU A 113 9.91 -5.25 5.60
N THR A 114 9.23 -6.37 5.86
CA THR A 114 8.11 -6.93 5.05
C THR A 114 6.87 -6.03 5.00
N MET A 115 6.78 -5.04 5.88
CA MET A 115 5.67 -4.10 5.99
C MET A 115 5.86 -2.83 5.17
N TYR A 116 6.99 -2.69 4.47
CA TYR A 116 7.17 -1.58 3.55
C TYR A 116 6.10 -1.63 2.44
N PRO A 117 5.50 -0.48 2.10
CA PRO A 117 4.55 -0.43 1.00
C PRO A 117 5.18 -0.94 -0.28
N SER A 118 4.49 -1.85 -0.96
CA SER A 118 4.88 -2.28 -2.31
C SER A 118 4.80 -1.11 -3.30
N LEU A 119 5.39 -1.29 -4.48
CA LEU A 119 5.27 -0.32 -5.56
C LEU A 119 3.80 -0.06 -5.91
N VAL A 120 2.99 -1.12 -6.05
CA VAL A 120 1.57 -1.00 -6.39
C VAL A 120 0.83 -0.23 -5.29
N GLN A 121 1.07 -0.56 -4.01
CA GLN A 121 0.52 0.20 -2.89
C GLN A 121 0.94 1.68 -2.93
N ARG A 122 2.19 1.99 -3.29
CA ARG A 122 2.66 3.38 -3.43
C ARG A 122 1.92 4.14 -4.54
N ILE A 123 1.69 3.49 -5.68
CA ILE A 123 0.91 4.08 -6.78
C ILE A 123 -0.54 4.32 -6.34
N TYR A 124 -1.14 3.40 -5.57
CA TYR A 124 -2.45 3.62 -4.94
C TYR A 124 -2.45 4.81 -3.99
N GLN A 125 -1.42 4.96 -3.15
CA GLN A 125 -1.30 6.10 -2.25
C GLN A 125 -1.26 7.42 -3.03
N LEU A 126 -0.50 7.49 -4.12
CA LEU A 126 -0.50 8.66 -5.03
C LEU A 126 -1.89 8.93 -5.60
N GLY A 127 -2.55 7.91 -6.14
CA GLY A 127 -3.87 8.04 -6.77
C GLY A 127 -4.97 8.46 -5.80
N VAL A 128 -4.99 7.84 -4.61
CA VAL A 128 -5.93 8.18 -3.52
C VAL A 128 -5.72 9.62 -3.07
N PHE A 129 -4.47 10.04 -2.84
CA PHE A 129 -4.17 11.43 -2.49
C PHE A 129 -4.61 12.39 -3.58
N TRP A 130 -4.31 12.08 -4.85
CA TRP A 130 -4.69 12.91 -5.98
C TRP A 130 -6.22 13.10 -6.05
N ILE A 131 -7.00 12.03 -5.87
CA ILE A 131 -8.47 12.11 -5.83
C ILE A 131 -8.93 12.98 -4.66
N GLN A 132 -8.47 12.68 -3.44
CA GLN A 132 -8.88 13.40 -2.22
C GLN A 132 -8.54 14.89 -2.27
N ALA A 133 -7.31 15.22 -2.67
CA ALA A 133 -6.84 16.58 -2.78
C ALA A 133 -7.57 17.32 -3.91
N SER A 134 -7.81 16.67 -5.05
CA SER A 134 -8.54 17.30 -6.15
C SER A 134 -9.99 17.60 -5.79
N THR A 135 -10.65 16.72 -5.03
CA THR A 135 -11.99 16.97 -4.49
C THR A 135 -11.99 18.12 -3.49
N ARG A 136 -11.00 18.18 -2.59
CA ARG A 136 -10.87 19.24 -1.57
C ARG A 136 -10.63 20.62 -2.21
N GLU A 137 -9.72 20.69 -3.18
CA GLU A 137 -9.34 21.94 -3.84
C GLU A 137 -10.24 22.32 -5.01
N LYS A 138 -11.22 21.47 -5.34
CA LYS A 138 -12.15 21.66 -6.47
C LYS A 138 -11.43 21.88 -7.81
N ARG A 139 -10.22 21.33 -7.95
CA ARG A 139 -9.39 21.37 -9.17
C ARG A 139 -8.51 20.13 -9.23
N LYS A 140 -8.06 19.75 -10.42
CA LYS A 140 -7.08 18.66 -10.55
C LYS A 140 -5.69 19.17 -10.18
N LEU A 141 -5.00 18.47 -9.28
CA LEU A 141 -3.57 18.70 -9.06
C LEU A 141 -2.77 18.22 -10.27
N ASN A 142 -1.75 19.00 -10.64
CA ASN A 142 -0.78 18.62 -11.65
C ASN A 142 0.33 17.71 -11.06
N GLU A 143 1.20 17.17 -11.92
CA GLU A 143 2.25 16.22 -11.53
C GLU A 143 3.29 16.84 -10.59
N LEU A 144 3.64 18.11 -10.80
CA LEU A 144 4.61 18.84 -9.98
C LEU A 144 4.05 19.06 -8.56
N GLU A 145 2.81 19.51 -8.45
CA GLU A 145 2.13 19.72 -7.15
C GLU A 145 2.01 18.42 -6.35
N LEU A 146 1.71 17.31 -7.03
CA LEU A 146 1.69 15.99 -6.40
C LEU A 146 3.07 15.58 -5.89
N HIS A 147 4.11 15.78 -6.70
CA HIS A 147 5.49 15.50 -6.30
C HIS A 147 5.92 16.35 -5.10
N GLU A 148 5.69 17.67 -5.14
CA GLU A 148 6.01 18.58 -4.04
C GLU A 148 5.31 18.18 -2.75
N ALA A 149 4.02 17.81 -2.84
CA ALA A 149 3.25 17.35 -1.69
C ALA A 149 3.83 16.07 -1.08
N PHE A 150 4.19 15.08 -1.91
CA PHE A 150 4.81 13.83 -1.43
C PHE A 150 6.20 14.07 -0.86
N SER A 151 7.07 14.77 -1.58
CA SER A 151 8.45 15.04 -1.16
C SER A 151 8.52 15.87 0.13
N LYS A 152 7.57 16.78 0.34
CA LYS A 152 7.47 17.57 1.58
C LYS A 152 6.99 16.73 2.77
N ASN A 153 6.03 15.83 2.54
CA ASN A 153 5.31 15.17 3.63
C ASN A 153 5.76 13.73 3.91
N LEU A 154 6.49 13.08 3.01
CA LEU A 154 6.82 11.67 3.13
C LEU A 154 8.30 11.44 2.84
N VAL A 155 9.02 10.94 3.85
CA VAL A 155 10.38 10.44 3.68
C VAL A 155 10.29 8.94 3.42
N VAL A 156 10.59 8.52 2.20
CA VAL A 156 10.63 7.11 1.82
C VAL A 156 11.92 6.50 2.38
N SER A 157 11.78 5.61 3.36
CA SER A 157 12.94 5.00 4.03
C SER A 157 13.45 3.75 3.31
N SER A 158 12.59 3.08 2.53
CA SER A 158 12.94 1.93 1.70
C SER A 158 12.11 1.90 0.41
N GLY A 159 12.65 1.29 -0.64
CA GLY A 159 12.04 1.21 -1.96
C GLY A 159 12.36 2.39 -2.87
N GLU A 160 11.62 2.48 -3.99
CA GLU A 160 11.84 3.52 -5.00
C GLU A 160 11.41 4.91 -4.47
N ARG A 161 12.28 5.92 -4.66
CA ARG A 161 11.98 7.30 -4.29
C ARG A 161 10.89 7.90 -5.18
N VAL A 162 9.97 8.66 -4.59
CA VAL A 162 8.93 9.39 -5.31
C VAL A 162 9.54 10.62 -5.99
N THR A 163 10.07 10.44 -7.19
CA THR A 163 10.56 11.52 -8.06
C THR A 163 9.44 12.10 -8.93
N GLU A 164 9.66 13.23 -9.60
CA GLU A 164 8.70 13.77 -10.59
C GLU A 164 8.35 12.75 -11.68
N LYS A 165 9.36 12.04 -12.19
CA LYS A 165 9.18 10.99 -13.19
C LYS A 165 8.38 9.81 -12.63
N PHE A 166 8.60 9.47 -11.35
CA PHE A 166 7.79 8.48 -10.64
C PHE A 166 6.32 8.90 -10.59
N VAL A 167 6.03 10.15 -10.20
CA VAL A 167 4.65 10.66 -10.12
C VAL A 167 3.98 10.63 -11.48
N LYS A 168 4.65 11.10 -12.53
CA LYS A 168 4.14 11.08 -13.90
C LYS A 168 3.76 9.68 -14.37
N VAL A 169 4.69 8.73 -14.27
CA VAL A 169 4.48 7.34 -14.74
C VAL A 169 3.51 6.60 -13.82
N GLY A 170 3.60 6.79 -12.51
CA GLY A 170 2.71 6.22 -11.51
C GLY A 170 1.26 6.67 -11.73
N MET A 171 1.01 7.95 -12.01
CA MET A 171 -0.33 8.43 -12.29
C MET A 171 -0.89 7.90 -13.62
N GLN A 172 -0.05 7.65 -14.63
CA GLN A 172 -0.46 6.97 -15.85
C GLN A 172 -0.91 5.54 -15.55
N ILE A 173 -0.11 4.79 -14.78
CA ILE A 173 -0.43 3.41 -14.37
C ILE A 173 -1.70 3.39 -13.52
N PHE A 174 -1.84 4.30 -12.56
CA PHE A 174 -3.02 4.40 -11.72
C PHE A 174 -4.30 4.59 -12.56
N LYS A 175 -4.28 5.49 -13.54
CA LYS A 175 -5.45 5.82 -14.36
C LYS A 175 -5.77 4.75 -15.40
N ASN A 176 -4.77 4.12 -16.01
CA ASN A 176 -4.96 3.24 -17.17
C ASN A 176 -4.95 1.75 -16.80
N ILE A 177 -4.23 1.38 -15.74
CA ILE A 177 -3.98 -0.02 -15.37
C ILE A 177 -4.76 -0.36 -14.11
N LEU A 178 -4.57 0.40 -13.03
CA LEU A 178 -5.22 0.11 -11.75
C LEU A 178 -6.72 0.41 -11.73
N SER A 179 -7.23 1.13 -12.74
CA SER A 179 -8.66 1.30 -12.97
C SER A 179 -9.33 0.06 -13.59
N VAL A 180 -8.54 -0.83 -14.21
CA VAL A 180 -9.02 -2.10 -14.77
C VAL A 180 -8.97 -3.16 -13.69
N THR A 181 -10.14 -3.69 -13.31
CA THR A 181 -10.27 -4.62 -12.16
C THR A 181 -9.37 -5.84 -12.29
N ALA A 182 -9.33 -6.49 -13.45
CA ALA A 182 -8.50 -7.69 -13.68
C ALA A 182 -7.00 -7.41 -13.50
N LEU A 183 -6.49 -6.32 -14.12
CA LEU A 183 -5.09 -5.91 -13.97
C LEU A 183 -4.75 -5.50 -12.53
N LYS A 184 -5.66 -4.81 -11.85
CA LYS A 184 -5.50 -4.48 -10.43
C LYS A 184 -5.35 -5.74 -9.58
N GLU A 185 -6.27 -6.69 -9.73
CA GLU A 185 -6.27 -7.94 -8.95
C GLU A 185 -5.02 -8.76 -9.24
N LEU A 186 -4.61 -8.84 -10.50
CA LEU A 186 -3.38 -9.51 -10.91
C LEU A 186 -2.12 -8.89 -10.29
N LEU A 187 -2.03 -7.55 -10.28
CA LEU A 187 -0.88 -6.85 -9.69
C LEU A 187 -0.82 -7.03 -8.17
N ILE A 188 -1.97 -7.01 -7.49
CA ILE A 188 -2.04 -7.30 -6.04
C ILE A 188 -1.64 -8.75 -5.78
N ALA A 189 -2.16 -9.71 -6.55
CA ALA A 189 -1.80 -11.12 -6.42
C ALA A 189 -0.30 -11.36 -6.68
N GLY A 190 0.30 -10.62 -7.62
CA GLY A 190 1.75 -10.61 -7.85
C GLY A 190 2.53 -10.14 -6.62
N ASP A 191 2.12 -9.00 -6.03
CA ASP A 191 2.75 -8.50 -4.82
C ASP A 191 2.62 -9.48 -3.63
N GLU A 192 1.48 -10.16 -3.48
CA GLU A 192 1.32 -11.23 -2.47
C GLU A 192 2.24 -12.42 -2.74
N THR A 193 2.28 -12.88 -3.98
CA THR A 193 2.99 -14.11 -4.34
C THR A 193 4.50 -13.95 -4.21
N PHE A 194 5.02 -12.80 -4.63
CA PHE A 194 6.46 -12.58 -4.72
C PHE A 194 7.01 -11.69 -3.60
N GLY A 195 6.15 -10.95 -2.89
CA GLY A 195 6.52 -10.01 -1.84
C GLY A 195 7.62 -9.05 -2.32
N LYS A 196 8.70 -8.97 -1.56
CA LYS A 196 9.87 -8.13 -1.89
C LYS A 196 10.66 -8.56 -3.10
N LYS A 197 10.48 -9.81 -3.55
CA LYS A 197 11.10 -10.33 -4.76
C LYS A 197 10.17 -10.17 -5.96
N SER A 198 9.15 -9.31 -5.84
CA SER A 198 8.25 -8.97 -6.93
C SER A 198 9.06 -8.59 -8.17
N PRO A 199 8.76 -9.20 -9.34
CA PRO A 199 9.39 -8.78 -10.58
C PRO A 199 9.00 -7.35 -10.98
N LEU A 200 8.02 -6.76 -10.30
CA LEU A 200 7.50 -5.41 -10.48
C LEU A 200 7.94 -4.49 -9.33
N ASP A 201 9.11 -4.74 -8.74
CA ASP A 201 9.74 -3.92 -7.71
C ASP A 201 10.15 -2.50 -8.16
N TYR A 202 10.05 -2.21 -9.46
CA TYR A 202 10.47 -0.94 -10.06
C TYR A 202 9.45 -0.41 -11.06
N LEU A 203 9.12 0.88 -10.97
CA LEU A 203 8.05 1.52 -11.76
C LEU A 203 8.23 1.34 -13.27
N TYR A 204 9.47 1.40 -13.74
CA TYR A 204 9.78 1.35 -15.15
C TYR A 204 9.63 -0.04 -15.77
N LYS A 205 9.68 -1.11 -14.97
CA LYS A 205 9.37 -2.45 -15.46
C LYS A 205 7.89 -2.56 -15.82
N LEU A 206 7.02 -2.06 -14.94
CA LEU A 206 5.58 -1.98 -15.21
C LEU A 206 5.29 -1.06 -16.40
N GLN A 207 6.00 0.06 -16.52
CA GLN A 207 5.90 0.93 -17.70
C GLN A 207 6.31 0.22 -19.00
N SER A 208 7.36 -0.61 -18.99
CA SER A 208 7.77 -1.39 -20.16
C SER A 208 6.65 -2.33 -20.63
N PHE A 209 5.95 -3.00 -19.71
CA PHE A 209 4.79 -3.84 -20.08
C PHE A 209 3.69 -3.03 -20.77
N VAL A 210 3.38 -1.84 -20.24
CA VAL A 210 2.39 -0.94 -20.85
C VAL A 210 2.82 -0.52 -22.26
N GLN A 211 4.10 -0.20 -22.45
CA GLN A 211 4.63 0.23 -23.75
C GLN A 211 4.64 -0.92 -24.77
N CYS A 212 5.14 -2.09 -24.41
CA CYS A 212 5.21 -3.26 -25.28
C CYS A 212 3.83 -3.79 -25.67
N SER A 213 2.85 -3.60 -24.79
CA SER A 213 1.46 -4.00 -25.04
C SER A 213 0.66 -2.91 -25.77
N HIS A 214 1.27 -1.79 -26.16
CA HIS A 214 0.59 -0.64 -26.78
C HIS A 214 -0.60 -0.11 -25.95
N ASN A 215 -0.49 -0.15 -24.62
CA ASN A 215 -1.53 0.28 -23.68
C ASN A 215 -2.87 -0.48 -23.85
N ASP A 216 -2.83 -1.69 -24.41
CA ASP A 216 -3.97 -2.62 -24.53
C ASP A 216 -4.07 -3.47 -23.26
N ALA A 217 -5.20 -3.39 -22.56
CA ALA A 217 -5.38 -4.01 -21.25
C ALA A 217 -5.23 -5.54 -21.29
N ASP A 218 -5.80 -6.20 -22.30
CA ASP A 218 -5.78 -7.66 -22.43
C ASP A 218 -4.36 -8.16 -22.70
N LYS A 219 -3.61 -7.43 -23.53
CA LYS A 219 -2.19 -7.75 -23.79
C LYS A 219 -1.33 -7.54 -22.56
N ILE A 220 -1.59 -6.50 -21.77
CA ILE A 220 -0.88 -6.26 -20.51
C ILE A 220 -1.15 -7.41 -19.54
N GLU A 221 -2.41 -7.82 -19.40
CA GLU A 221 -2.81 -8.92 -18.54
C GLU A 221 -2.10 -10.21 -18.95
N TRP A 222 -2.13 -10.53 -20.25
CA TRP A 222 -1.47 -11.71 -20.78
C TRP A 222 0.06 -11.67 -20.55
N CYS A 223 0.71 -10.53 -20.77
CA CYS A 223 2.14 -10.37 -20.50
C CYS A 223 2.48 -10.56 -19.02
N LEU A 224 1.68 -9.99 -18.12
CA LEU A 224 1.87 -10.13 -16.67
C LEU A 224 1.67 -11.58 -16.21
N LEU A 225 0.61 -12.25 -16.68
CA LEU A 225 0.35 -13.66 -16.39
C LEU A 225 1.48 -14.55 -16.89
N ALA A 226 1.93 -14.37 -18.13
CA ALA A 226 3.03 -15.13 -18.70
C ALA A 226 4.34 -14.92 -17.91
N MET A 227 4.63 -13.67 -17.51
CA MET A 227 5.79 -13.38 -16.65
C MET A 227 5.69 -14.10 -15.30
N PHE A 228 4.54 -14.03 -14.63
CA PHE A 228 4.34 -14.70 -13.35
C PHE A 228 4.45 -16.22 -13.47
N ASP A 229 3.89 -16.82 -14.52
CA ASP A 229 4.03 -18.26 -14.80
C ASP A 229 5.49 -18.67 -14.99
N LEU A 230 6.27 -17.91 -15.77
CA LEU A 230 7.69 -18.18 -15.97
C LEU A 230 8.50 -18.12 -14.67
N LEU A 231 8.17 -17.18 -13.78
CA LEU A 231 8.82 -17.04 -12.48
C LEU A 231 8.45 -18.19 -11.53
N LEU A 232 7.15 -18.51 -11.43
CA LEU A 232 6.66 -19.60 -10.59
C LEU A 232 7.22 -20.97 -11.02
N ASN A 233 7.41 -21.17 -12.32
CA ASN A 233 8.02 -22.37 -12.87
C ASN A 233 9.56 -22.35 -12.92
N ASN A 234 10.20 -21.35 -12.29
CA ASN A 234 11.66 -21.16 -12.26
C ASN A 234 12.32 -21.16 -13.66
N LYS A 235 11.58 -20.74 -14.69
CA LYS A 235 12.09 -20.61 -16.06
C LYS A 235 12.87 -19.31 -16.26
N VAL A 236 12.53 -18.28 -15.49
CA VAL A 236 13.18 -16.97 -15.45
C VAL A 236 13.40 -16.60 -13.99
N LYS A 237 14.47 -15.88 -13.67
CA LYS A 237 14.69 -15.30 -12.33
C LYS A 237 14.23 -13.85 -12.28
N PRO A 238 13.76 -13.33 -11.13
CA PRO A 238 13.35 -11.92 -11.02
C PRO A 238 14.41 -10.91 -11.50
N GLY A 239 15.70 -11.19 -11.25
CA GLY A 239 16.80 -10.34 -11.70
C GLY A 239 17.05 -10.32 -13.21
N GLU A 240 16.52 -11.30 -13.95
CA GLU A 240 16.63 -11.37 -15.42
C GLU A 240 15.58 -10.47 -16.10
N LEU A 241 14.53 -10.06 -15.37
CA LEU A 241 13.48 -9.17 -15.85
C LEU A 241 13.92 -7.70 -15.72
N THR A 242 14.97 -7.35 -16.44
CA THR A 242 15.45 -5.97 -16.54
C THR A 242 14.57 -5.16 -17.50
N GLN A 243 14.57 -3.84 -17.34
CA GLN A 243 13.82 -2.95 -18.24
C GLN A 243 14.21 -3.15 -19.72
N ASP A 244 15.51 -3.36 -19.99
CA ASP A 244 16.03 -3.57 -21.35
C ASP A 244 15.55 -4.89 -21.98
N ASN A 245 15.45 -5.94 -21.16
CA ASN A 245 14.94 -7.24 -21.62
C ASN A 245 13.44 -7.16 -21.91
N LEU A 246 12.70 -6.44 -21.07
CA LEU A 246 11.25 -6.25 -21.23
C LEU A 246 10.90 -5.34 -22.42
N ALA A 247 11.63 -4.24 -22.60
CA ALA A 247 11.39 -3.29 -23.69
C ALA A 247 11.78 -3.85 -25.08
N GLY A 248 12.51 -4.97 -25.10
CA GLY A 248 13.23 -5.47 -26.26
C GLY A 248 14.39 -4.53 -26.58
N LYS A 249 15.63 -5.04 -26.65
CA LYS A 249 16.74 -4.24 -27.18
C LYS A 249 16.33 -3.73 -28.56
N LYS A 250 16.11 -2.42 -28.70
CA LYS A 250 16.11 -1.76 -30.02
C LYS A 250 17.47 -2.08 -30.60
N GLY A 251 17.53 -3.04 -31.52
CA GLY A 251 18.77 -3.46 -32.16
C GLY A 251 19.52 -2.20 -32.57
N GLY A 252 20.71 -2.00 -32.00
CA GLY A 252 21.59 -0.94 -32.45
C GLY A 252 21.75 -1.11 -33.95
N LYS A 253 21.50 -0.04 -34.71
CA LYS A 253 21.76 -0.03 -36.15
C LYS A 253 23.24 -0.37 -36.32
N GLY A 254 23.51 -1.63 -36.68
CA GLY A 254 24.76 -2.04 -37.30
C GLY A 254 24.80 -1.56 -38.73
#